data_AF-A0ABD4Y7B0-F1
#
_entry.id   AF-A0ABD4Y7B0-F1
#
_cell.length_a   1.000
_cell.length_b   1.000
_cell.length_c   1.000
_cell.angle_alpha   90.00
_cell.angle_beta   90.00
_cell.angle_gamma   90.00
#
_symmetry.space_group_name_H-M   'P 1'
#
loop_
_entity.id
_entity.type
_entity.pdbx_description
1 polymer ?
#
loop_
_entity_poly.entity_id
_entity_poly.type
_entity_poly.pdbx_seq_one_letter_code
_entity_poly.pdbx_strand_id
1 'polypeptide(L)'
;MRSDLLAGCPPWLCEAPARLWLHVWPEDRMLQLALYCAFGLGALTLLVLLQVLLLGELSRRRAVRRQQFNEQWRPYFALCSLSDDVPTSHASLPRRHQLWFLLQWNRTQLQLRGAARERMNRALVALGMDRQALLLLRGRVRSKLIGLTCLRHLADPTHWDAVQPLLLSRNAIVALAAAQTLVAMDPAKAMQLILPAAVERPDWALPRLVSLCQQAGEQAVTTPLLIVLSSSPDPRRERL
;
A
#
# COMPACT_ATOMS: atom_id res chain seq x y z
N MET A 1 48.08 13.23 36.15
CA MET A 1 49.00 13.11 34.98
C MET A 1 48.20 13.24 33.68
N ARG A 2 47.73 14.45 33.37
CA ARG A 2 46.93 14.74 32.17
C ARG A 2 47.22 16.17 31.68
N SER A 3 48.51 16.54 31.74
CA SER A 3 48.96 17.94 31.69
C SER A 3 50.12 18.18 30.72
N ASP A 4 50.44 17.26 29.81
CA ASP A 4 51.59 17.41 28.89
C ASP A 4 51.25 17.36 27.39
N LEU A 5 49.96 17.30 27.00
CA LEU A 5 49.55 17.25 25.58
C LEU A 5 49.18 18.62 24.98
N LEU A 6 49.35 19.73 25.72
CA LEU A 6 49.01 21.08 25.25
C LEU A 6 50.23 22.00 25.03
N ALA A 7 51.45 21.49 25.09
CA ALA A 7 52.67 22.29 24.94
C ALA A 7 53.18 22.41 23.49
N GLY A 8 52.50 21.80 22.51
CA GLY A 8 53.00 21.68 21.13
C GLY A 8 52.09 22.26 20.05
N CYS A 9 51.14 23.13 20.38
CA CYS A 9 50.33 23.79 19.35
C CYS A 9 50.97 25.16 19.03
N PRO A 10 51.51 25.36 17.82
CA PRO A 10 52.18 26.61 17.50
C PRO A 10 51.15 27.76 17.39
N PRO A 11 51.50 28.98 17.84
CA PRO A 11 50.54 30.06 18.05
C PRO A 11 49.79 30.48 16.77
N TRP A 12 50.38 30.28 15.59
CA TRP A 12 49.74 30.57 14.30
C TRP A 12 48.55 29.64 13.96
N LEU A 13 48.46 28.44 14.55
CA LEU A 13 47.35 27.50 14.30
C LEU A 13 46.11 27.82 15.15
N CYS A 14 46.30 28.40 16.34
CA CYS A 14 45.21 28.81 17.22
C CYS A 14 44.80 30.29 17.02
N GLU A 15 45.71 31.17 16.63
CA GLU A 15 45.40 32.60 16.44
C GLU A 15 44.90 32.95 15.03
N ALA A 16 45.27 32.19 13.98
CA ALA A 16 44.86 32.50 12.61
C ALA A 16 43.33 32.46 12.38
N PRO A 17 42.57 31.45 12.84
CA PRO A 17 41.12 31.46 12.63
C PRO A 17 40.42 32.53 13.47
N ALA A 18 40.93 32.83 14.68
CA ALA A 18 40.34 33.83 15.57
C ALA A 18 40.59 35.28 15.11
N ARG A 19 41.80 35.58 14.61
CA ARG A 19 42.13 36.92 14.09
C ARG A 19 41.48 37.22 12.74
N LEU A 20 41.28 36.20 11.88
CA LEU A 20 40.48 36.35 10.66
C LEU A 20 39.01 36.65 10.97
N TRP A 21 38.45 36.04 12.02
CA TRP A 21 37.08 36.32 12.46
C TRP A 21 36.92 37.72 13.04
N LEU A 22 37.90 38.21 13.82
CA LEU A 22 37.88 39.57 14.38
C LEU A 22 38.02 40.65 13.31
N HIS A 23 38.78 40.41 12.24
CA HIS A 23 38.95 41.40 11.17
C HIS A 23 37.77 41.44 10.19
N VAL A 24 37.00 40.35 10.11
CA VAL A 24 35.79 40.24 9.27
C VAL A 24 34.53 40.64 10.04
N TRP A 25 34.59 40.84 11.36
CA TRP A 25 33.43 41.24 12.16
C TRP A 25 33.15 42.75 11.97
N PRO A 26 32.12 43.11 11.20
CA PRO A 26 31.84 44.51 10.93
C PRO A 26 31.10 45.11 12.14
N GLU A 27 31.50 46.30 12.60
CA GLU A 27 30.77 47.03 13.65
C GLU A 27 29.38 47.49 13.20
N ASP A 28 29.17 47.59 11.88
CA ASP A 28 27.91 47.97 11.27
C ASP A 28 26.84 46.87 11.42
N ARG A 29 25.77 47.22 12.14
CA ARG A 29 24.61 46.34 12.34
C ARG A 29 23.99 45.84 11.03
N MET A 30 24.09 46.61 9.96
CA MET A 30 23.62 46.20 8.62
C MET A 30 24.45 45.06 8.03
N LEU A 31 25.78 45.10 8.16
CA LEU A 31 26.66 44.04 7.67
C LEU A 31 26.53 42.76 8.52
N GLN A 32 26.31 42.89 9.84
CA GLN A 32 26.03 41.74 10.70
C GLN A 32 24.72 41.05 10.31
N LEU A 33 23.65 41.81 10.04
CA LEU A 33 22.39 41.25 9.54
C LEU A 33 22.56 40.55 8.19
N ALA A 34 23.32 41.15 7.27
CA ALA A 34 23.63 40.52 5.98
C ALA A 34 24.39 39.20 6.16
N LEU A 35 25.35 39.15 7.09
CA LEU A 35 26.11 37.94 7.43
C LEU A 35 25.20 36.85 8.02
N TYR A 36 24.33 37.19 8.97
CA TYR A 36 23.37 36.24 9.54
C TYR A 36 22.39 35.72 8.51
N CYS A 37 21.92 36.57 7.59
CA CYS A 37 21.08 36.15 6.47
C CYS A 37 21.84 35.19 5.52
N ALA A 38 23.10 35.48 5.20
CA ALA A 38 23.92 34.61 4.37
C ALA A 38 24.19 33.25 5.03
N PHE A 39 24.52 33.23 6.33
CA PHE A 39 24.69 31.98 7.10
C PHE A 39 23.37 31.23 7.25
N GLY A 40 22.26 31.93 7.49
CA GLY A 40 20.93 31.32 7.58
C GLY A 40 20.51 30.67 6.25
N LEU A 41 20.74 31.35 5.13
CA LEU A 41 20.47 30.82 3.80
C LEU A 41 21.38 29.63 3.48
N GLY A 42 22.67 29.72 3.83
CA GLY A 42 23.64 28.62 3.70
C GLY A 42 23.23 27.41 4.52
N ALA A 43 22.87 27.59 5.80
CA ALA A 43 22.42 26.51 6.66
C ALA A 43 21.11 25.88 6.15
N LEU A 44 20.15 26.68 5.69
CA LEU A 44 18.89 26.20 5.13
C LEU A 44 19.13 25.35 3.88
N THR A 45 19.95 25.81 2.94
CA THR A 45 20.28 25.05 1.72
C THR A 45 21.00 23.74 2.04
N LEU A 46 21.93 23.75 2.99
CA LEU A 46 22.62 22.55 3.46
C LEU A 46 21.65 21.56 4.12
N LEU A 47 20.69 22.06 4.91
CA LEU A 47 19.67 21.25 5.57
C LEU A 47 18.70 20.62 4.55
N VAL A 48 18.29 21.36 3.53
CA VAL A 48 17.48 20.81 2.42
C VAL A 48 18.25 19.75 1.65
N LEU A 49 19.53 19.99 1.33
CA LEU A 49 20.38 19.02 0.64
C LEU A 49 20.52 17.72 1.46
N LEU A 50 20.74 17.85 2.78
CA LEU A 50 20.82 16.72 3.70
C LEU A 50 19.51 15.93 3.74
N GLN A 51 18.36 16.60 3.79
CA GLN A 51 17.05 15.95 3.75
C GLN A 51 16.88 15.12 2.47
N VAL A 52 17.18 15.71 1.31
CA VAL A 52 17.08 15.01 0.01
C VAL A 52 18.00 13.80 -0.04
N LEU A 53 19.23 13.91 0.45
CA LEU A 53 20.18 12.80 0.53
C LEU A 53 19.67 11.67 1.45
N LEU A 54 19.18 12.01 2.64
CA LEU A 54 18.64 11.04 3.59
C LEU A 54 17.40 10.32 3.02
N LEU A 55 16.48 11.06 2.41
CA LEU A 55 15.30 10.52 1.75
C LEU A 55 15.69 9.62 0.56
N GLY A 56 16.66 10.05 -0.25
CA GLY A 56 17.20 9.32 -1.38
C GLY A 56 17.85 8.01 -0.96
N GLU A 57 18.69 8.03 0.07
CA GLU A 57 19.39 6.85 0.56
C GLU A 57 18.44 5.87 1.27
N LEU A 58 17.48 6.37 2.05
CA LEU A 58 16.42 5.53 2.61
C LEU A 58 15.55 4.91 1.51
N SER A 59 15.23 5.67 0.46
CA SER A 59 14.51 5.18 -0.71
C SER A 59 15.32 4.12 -1.45
N ARG A 60 16.63 4.36 -1.66
CA ARG A 60 17.56 3.44 -2.33
C ARG A 60 17.78 2.17 -1.54
N ARG A 61 17.99 2.23 -0.23
CA ARG A 61 18.09 1.03 0.63
C ARG A 61 16.81 0.23 0.65
N ARG A 62 15.65 0.91 0.66
CA ARG A 62 14.35 0.25 0.50
C ARG A 62 14.23 -0.38 -0.90
N ALA A 63 14.73 0.28 -1.94
CA ALA A 63 14.72 -0.23 -3.31
C ALA A 63 15.65 -1.42 -3.51
N VAL A 64 16.87 -1.39 -2.95
CA VAL A 64 17.84 -2.50 -3.02
C VAL A 64 17.31 -3.73 -2.27
N ARG A 65 16.75 -3.54 -1.06
CA ARG A 65 16.08 -4.65 -0.34
C ARG A 65 14.90 -5.22 -1.11
N ARG A 66 14.13 -4.37 -1.83
CA ARG A 66 13.07 -4.82 -2.73
C ARG A 66 13.64 -5.57 -3.95
N GLN A 67 14.78 -5.14 -4.47
CA GLN A 67 15.39 -5.72 -5.66
C GLN A 67 15.99 -7.10 -5.36
N GLN A 68 16.69 -7.26 -4.24
CA GLN A 68 17.20 -8.56 -3.76
C GLN A 68 16.07 -9.56 -3.53
N PHE A 69 14.96 -9.11 -2.90
CA PHE A 69 13.78 -9.95 -2.76
C PHE A 69 13.16 -10.31 -4.12
N ASN A 70 13.03 -9.34 -5.03
CA ASN A 70 12.49 -9.58 -6.36
C ASN A 70 13.36 -10.54 -7.19
N GLU A 71 14.68 -10.46 -7.11
CA GLU A 71 15.58 -11.36 -7.84
C GLU A 71 15.47 -12.80 -7.35
N GLN A 72 15.25 -13.01 -6.05
CA GLN A 72 15.08 -14.35 -5.50
C GLN A 72 13.70 -14.95 -5.80
N TRP A 73 12.65 -14.14 -5.86
CA TRP A 73 11.26 -14.61 -6.06
C TRP A 73 10.77 -14.56 -7.51
N ARG A 74 11.37 -13.75 -8.39
CA ARG A 74 11.09 -13.76 -9.84
C ARG A 74 11.22 -15.15 -10.49
N PRO A 75 12.28 -15.94 -10.26
CA PRO A 75 12.38 -17.28 -10.83
C PRO A 75 11.30 -18.21 -10.26
N TYR A 76 10.92 -18.08 -8.99
CA TYR A 76 9.82 -18.85 -8.40
C TYR A 76 8.48 -18.55 -9.07
N PHE A 77 8.17 -17.27 -9.31
CA PHE A 77 6.96 -16.87 -10.05
C PHE A 77 6.97 -17.34 -11.51
N ALA A 78 8.13 -17.28 -12.17
CA ALA A 78 8.29 -17.78 -13.53
C ALA A 78 8.04 -19.30 -13.60
N LEU A 79 8.62 -20.07 -12.67
CA LEU A 79 8.40 -21.51 -12.56
C LEU A 79 6.93 -21.85 -12.29
N CYS A 80 6.28 -21.20 -11.32
CA CYS A 80 4.86 -21.41 -11.04
C CYS A 80 3.93 -21.07 -12.22
N SER A 81 4.36 -20.23 -13.16
CA SER A 81 3.59 -19.93 -14.37
C SER A 81 3.74 -20.99 -15.47
N LEU A 82 4.89 -21.66 -15.51
CA LEU A 82 5.31 -22.57 -16.58
C LEU A 82 5.06 -24.05 -16.24
N SER A 83 5.22 -24.46 -14.97
CA SER A 83 5.02 -25.84 -14.52
C SER A 83 3.72 -26.02 -13.74
N ASP A 84 3.07 -27.18 -13.88
CA ASP A 84 1.91 -27.57 -13.06
C ASP A 84 2.32 -28.05 -11.65
N ASP A 85 3.58 -28.41 -11.46
CA ASP A 85 4.14 -28.73 -10.15
C ASP A 85 4.38 -27.46 -9.33
N VAL A 86 3.77 -27.40 -8.14
CA VAL A 86 4.03 -26.35 -7.16
C VAL A 86 5.42 -26.62 -6.58
N PRO A 87 6.41 -25.72 -6.77
CA PRO A 87 7.73 -25.94 -6.21
C PRO A 87 7.64 -25.97 -4.69
N THR A 88 8.16 -27.03 -4.07
CA THR A 88 8.22 -27.21 -2.62
C THR A 88 9.15 -26.17 -2.00
N SER A 89 8.61 -24.98 -1.73
CA SER A 89 9.33 -23.96 -0.98
C SER A 89 9.24 -24.33 0.52
N HIS A 90 10.28 -24.98 1.05
CA HIS A 90 10.38 -25.39 2.44
C HIS A 90 10.72 -24.25 3.43
N ALA A 91 10.97 -23.03 2.94
CA ALA A 91 11.35 -21.91 3.79
C ALA A 91 10.11 -21.06 4.14
N SER A 92 9.65 -21.15 5.39
CA SER A 92 8.62 -20.22 5.89
C SER A 92 9.09 -18.77 5.70
N LEU A 93 8.34 -17.99 4.91
CA LEU A 93 8.71 -16.60 4.68
C LEU A 93 8.63 -15.82 6.01
N PRO A 94 9.66 -15.03 6.37
CA PRO A 94 9.59 -14.18 7.55
C PRO A 94 8.41 -13.21 7.43
N ARG A 95 7.69 -12.94 8.53
CA ARG A 95 6.50 -12.05 8.54
C ARG A 95 6.71 -10.70 7.85
N ARG A 96 7.93 -10.14 7.94
CA ARG A 96 8.30 -8.87 7.28
C ARG A 96 8.30 -8.97 5.76
N HIS A 97 8.59 -10.15 5.21
CA HIS A 97 8.68 -10.43 3.76
C HIS A 97 7.35 -10.91 3.18
N GLN A 98 6.46 -11.50 3.98
CA GLN A 98 5.15 -11.96 3.52
C GLN A 98 4.30 -10.82 2.90
N LEU A 99 4.34 -9.62 3.49
CA LEU A 99 3.64 -8.46 2.91
C LEU A 99 4.20 -8.08 1.54
N TRP A 100 5.52 -8.13 1.36
CA TRP A 100 6.17 -7.85 0.08
C TRP A 100 5.83 -8.90 -0.96
N PHE A 101 5.81 -10.16 -0.54
CA PHE A 101 5.36 -11.28 -1.37
C PHE A 101 3.94 -11.05 -1.89
N LEU A 102 2.98 -10.75 -1.01
CA LEU A 102 1.59 -10.50 -1.40
C LEU A 102 1.44 -9.29 -2.33
N LEU A 103 2.22 -8.22 -2.10
CA LEU A 103 2.24 -7.05 -2.99
C LEU A 103 2.76 -7.40 -4.38
N GLN A 104 3.85 -8.17 -4.46
CA GLN A 104 4.43 -8.60 -5.72
C GLN A 104 3.50 -9.57 -6.46
N TRP A 105 2.93 -10.53 -5.73
CA TRP A 105 1.94 -11.47 -6.25
C TRP A 105 0.72 -10.74 -6.83
N ASN A 106 0.14 -9.77 -6.12
CA ASN A 106 -0.96 -8.94 -6.63
C ASN A 106 -0.60 -8.23 -7.94
N ARG A 107 0.64 -7.73 -8.06
CA ARG A 107 1.09 -7.07 -9.28
C ARG A 107 1.22 -8.05 -10.44
N THR A 108 1.77 -9.24 -10.18
CA THR A 108 1.92 -10.30 -11.18
C THR A 108 0.57 -10.85 -11.64
N GLN A 109 -0.41 -10.96 -10.74
CA GLN A 109 -1.78 -11.39 -11.07
C GLN A 109 -2.47 -10.52 -12.13
N LEU A 110 -2.12 -9.23 -12.22
CA LEU A 110 -2.64 -8.33 -13.26
C LEU A 110 -2.07 -8.65 -14.66
N GLN A 111 -0.91 -9.30 -14.72
CA GLN A 111 -0.22 -9.65 -15.96
C GLN A 111 -0.59 -11.06 -16.45
N LEU A 112 -1.10 -11.92 -15.57
CA LEU A 112 -1.46 -13.31 -15.87
C LEU A 112 -2.93 -13.42 -16.27
N ARG A 113 -3.23 -14.32 -17.23
CA ARG A 113 -4.59 -14.64 -17.67
C ARG A 113 -4.78 -16.15 -17.80
N GLY A 114 -6.02 -16.63 -17.65
CA GLY A 114 -6.40 -18.03 -17.81
C GLY A 114 -5.66 -18.98 -16.85
N ALA A 115 -5.20 -20.12 -17.35
CA ALA A 115 -4.59 -21.19 -16.57
C ALA A 115 -3.38 -20.74 -15.73
N ALA A 116 -2.59 -19.77 -16.21
CA ALA A 116 -1.45 -19.25 -15.43
C ALA A 116 -1.90 -18.55 -14.14
N ARG A 117 -3.08 -17.92 -14.16
CA ARG A 117 -3.69 -17.29 -12.97
C ARG A 117 -4.08 -18.33 -11.93
N GLU A 118 -4.71 -19.42 -12.37
CA GLU A 118 -5.15 -20.52 -11.50
C GLU A 118 -3.96 -21.27 -10.88
N ARG A 119 -2.91 -21.57 -11.66
CA ARG A 119 -1.66 -22.13 -11.13
C ARG A 119 -1.04 -21.25 -10.06
N MET A 120 -1.01 -19.94 -10.31
CA MET A 120 -0.48 -18.96 -9.37
C MET A 120 -1.33 -18.84 -8.09
N ASN A 121 -2.64 -19.06 -8.18
CA ASN A 121 -3.53 -19.15 -7.03
C ASN A 121 -3.26 -20.42 -6.21
N ARG A 122 -3.12 -21.58 -6.86
CA ARG A 122 -2.75 -22.85 -6.20
C ARG A 122 -1.42 -22.73 -5.46
N ALA A 123 -0.42 -22.10 -6.07
CA ALA A 123 0.88 -21.85 -5.44
C ALA A 123 0.77 -20.93 -4.21
N LEU A 124 -0.12 -19.92 -4.22
CA LEU A 124 -0.35 -19.03 -3.07
C LEU A 124 -0.90 -19.81 -1.87
N VAL A 125 -1.89 -20.68 -2.13
CA VAL A 125 -2.55 -21.49 -1.09
C VAL A 125 -1.58 -22.54 -0.54
N ALA A 126 -0.78 -23.19 -1.39
CA ALA A 126 0.24 -24.13 -0.95
C ALA A 126 1.28 -23.51 0.00
N LEU A 127 1.57 -22.21 -0.17
CA LEU A 127 2.45 -21.45 0.72
C LEU A 127 1.77 -20.95 2.01
N GLY A 128 0.46 -21.19 2.20
CA GLY A 128 -0.32 -20.72 3.34
C GLY A 128 -0.46 -19.19 3.41
N MET A 129 -0.32 -18.50 2.26
CA MET A 129 -0.37 -17.04 2.19
C MET A 129 -1.80 -16.49 2.14
N ASP A 130 -2.79 -17.34 1.90
CA ASP A 130 -4.22 -17.11 2.10
C ASP A 130 -4.51 -16.65 3.54
N ARG A 131 -3.98 -17.36 4.54
CA ARG A 131 -4.12 -17.01 5.96
C ARG A 131 -3.49 -15.66 6.27
N GLN A 132 -2.38 -15.33 5.62
CA GLN A 132 -1.74 -14.03 5.79
C GLN A 132 -2.59 -12.91 5.17
N ALA A 133 -3.26 -13.14 4.04
CA ALA A 133 -4.20 -12.19 3.47
C ALA A 133 -5.37 -11.90 4.43
N LEU A 134 -5.88 -12.94 5.13
CA LEU A 134 -6.88 -12.77 6.19
C LEU A 134 -6.36 -11.94 7.37
N LEU A 135 -5.11 -12.17 7.80
CA LEU A 135 -4.50 -11.37 8.87
C LEU A 135 -4.40 -9.88 8.49
N LEU A 136 -4.20 -9.55 7.21
CA LEU A 136 -4.18 -8.17 6.73
C LEU A 136 -5.54 -7.47 6.85
N LEU A 137 -6.65 -8.20 6.82
CA LEU A 137 -8.01 -7.65 6.99
C LEU A 137 -8.25 -7.08 8.40
N ARG A 138 -7.47 -7.52 9.39
CA ARG A 138 -7.50 -7.01 10.77
C ARG A 138 -6.67 -5.73 10.95
N GLY A 139 -5.87 -5.35 9.95
CA GLY A 139 -4.95 -4.23 10.01
C GLY A 139 -5.59 -2.86 9.69
N ARG A 140 -4.71 -1.89 9.40
CA ARG A 140 -5.11 -0.55 8.92
C ARG A 140 -5.72 -0.62 7.51
N VAL A 141 -6.42 0.43 7.09
CA VAL A 141 -7.06 0.55 5.77
C VAL A 141 -6.16 0.06 4.62
N ARG A 142 -4.90 0.50 4.56
CA ARG A 142 -3.95 0.05 3.54
C ARG A 142 -3.74 -1.46 3.52
N SER A 143 -3.57 -2.09 4.69
CA SER A 143 -3.42 -3.53 4.81
C SER A 143 -4.70 -4.26 4.39
N LYS A 144 -5.87 -3.75 4.80
CA LYS A 144 -7.17 -4.31 4.39
C LYS A 144 -7.32 -4.33 2.87
N LEU A 145 -6.99 -3.23 2.19
CA LEU A 145 -7.08 -3.15 0.73
C LEU A 145 -6.15 -4.15 0.02
N ILE A 146 -4.95 -4.36 0.55
CA ILE A 146 -4.02 -5.38 0.01
C ILE A 146 -4.62 -6.78 0.19
N GLY A 147 -5.10 -7.10 1.40
CA GLY A 147 -5.73 -8.40 1.69
C GLY A 147 -6.98 -8.65 0.85
N LEU A 148 -7.87 -7.66 0.73
CA LEU A 148 -9.07 -7.72 -0.11
C LEU A 148 -8.72 -7.93 -1.58
N THR A 149 -7.70 -7.24 -2.09
CA THR A 149 -7.23 -7.44 -3.47
C THR A 149 -6.72 -8.87 -3.67
N CYS A 150 -5.98 -9.42 -2.71
CA CYS A 150 -5.52 -10.82 -2.78
C CYS A 150 -6.69 -11.80 -2.82
N LEU A 151 -7.63 -11.66 -1.89
CA LEU A 151 -8.81 -12.52 -1.79
C LEU A 151 -9.72 -12.42 -3.01
N ARG A 152 -9.82 -11.23 -3.61
CA ARG A 152 -10.55 -11.02 -4.87
C ARG A 152 -9.90 -11.75 -6.04
N HIS A 153 -8.57 -11.80 -6.10
CA HIS A 153 -7.87 -12.57 -7.14
C HIS A 153 -8.00 -14.08 -6.93
N LEU A 154 -8.03 -14.52 -5.67
CA LEU A 154 -8.24 -15.91 -5.29
C LEU A 154 -9.68 -16.37 -5.57
N ALA A 155 -10.68 -15.50 -5.35
CA ALA A 155 -12.10 -15.75 -5.60
C ALA A 155 -12.65 -17.01 -4.91
N ASP A 156 -12.05 -17.40 -3.78
CA ASP A 156 -12.42 -18.61 -3.06
C ASP A 156 -13.55 -18.32 -2.04
N PRO A 157 -14.73 -18.98 -2.17
CA PRO A 157 -15.87 -18.78 -1.28
C PRO A 157 -15.61 -19.14 0.19
N THR A 158 -14.59 -19.94 0.51
CA THR A 158 -14.25 -20.31 1.90
C THR A 158 -13.93 -19.10 2.78
N HIS A 159 -13.50 -17.99 2.17
CA HIS A 159 -13.12 -16.76 2.86
C HIS A 159 -14.26 -15.74 3.01
N TRP A 160 -15.48 -16.11 2.59
CA TRP A 160 -16.65 -15.23 2.58
C TRP A 160 -16.90 -14.55 3.93
N ASP A 161 -16.94 -15.33 5.01
CA ASP A 161 -17.29 -14.85 6.35
C ASP A 161 -16.28 -13.83 6.90
N ALA A 162 -15.04 -13.89 6.43
CA ALA A 162 -14.01 -12.93 6.82
C ALA A 162 -14.15 -11.57 6.07
N VAL A 163 -14.72 -11.58 4.86
CA VAL A 163 -14.86 -10.39 4.01
C VAL A 163 -16.21 -9.71 4.22
N GLN A 164 -17.30 -10.47 4.40
CA GLN A 164 -18.65 -9.96 4.62
C GLN A 164 -18.75 -8.79 5.62
N PRO A 165 -18.17 -8.86 6.84
CA PRO A 165 -18.31 -7.77 7.82
C PRO A 165 -17.63 -6.45 7.37
N LEU A 166 -16.71 -6.50 6.40
CA LEU A 166 -16.04 -5.30 5.88
C LEU A 166 -16.95 -4.45 4.97
N LEU A 167 -18.05 -5.02 4.47
CA LEU A 167 -19.09 -4.28 3.73
C LEU A 167 -19.66 -3.12 4.57
N LEU A 168 -19.84 -3.36 5.87
CA LEU A 168 -20.37 -2.38 6.84
C LEU A 168 -19.29 -1.45 7.42
N SER A 169 -18.08 -1.49 6.87
CA SER A 169 -17.00 -0.64 7.38
C SER A 169 -17.29 0.85 7.15
N ARG A 170 -16.92 1.68 8.13
CA ARG A 170 -17.06 3.15 8.08
C ARG A 170 -16.33 3.78 6.88
N ASN A 171 -15.25 3.14 6.42
CA ASN A 171 -14.49 3.64 5.28
C ASN A 171 -15.09 3.12 3.96
N ALA A 172 -15.64 4.03 3.15
CA ALA A 172 -16.29 3.69 1.88
C ALA A 172 -15.36 2.94 0.90
N ILE A 173 -14.06 3.22 0.91
CA ILE A 173 -13.08 2.54 0.03
C ILE A 173 -12.93 1.06 0.44
N VAL A 174 -12.88 0.79 1.75
CA VAL A 174 -12.78 -0.59 2.27
C VAL A 174 -14.08 -1.34 2.03
N ALA A 175 -15.23 -0.69 2.26
CA ALA A 175 -16.55 -1.27 2.01
C ALA A 175 -16.73 -1.65 0.53
N LEU A 176 -16.33 -0.77 -0.39
CA LEU A 176 -16.40 -1.03 -1.82
C LEU A 176 -15.44 -2.14 -2.26
N ALA A 177 -14.20 -2.13 -1.75
CA ALA A 177 -13.24 -3.19 -2.04
C ALA A 177 -13.73 -4.55 -1.52
N ALA A 178 -14.40 -4.57 -0.36
CA ALA A 178 -15.04 -5.78 0.18
C ALA A 178 -16.19 -6.24 -0.73
N ALA A 179 -17.04 -5.32 -1.19
CA ALA A 179 -18.12 -5.63 -2.14
C ALA A 179 -17.57 -6.25 -3.44
N GLN A 180 -16.54 -5.65 -4.04
CA GLN A 180 -15.88 -6.20 -5.24
C GLN A 180 -15.28 -7.59 -5.02
N THR A 181 -14.81 -7.84 -3.79
CA THR A 181 -14.23 -9.14 -3.41
C THR A 181 -15.33 -10.19 -3.27
N LEU A 182 -16.44 -9.87 -2.60
CA LEU A 182 -17.60 -10.75 -2.47
C LEU A 182 -18.19 -11.09 -3.84
N VAL A 183 -18.32 -10.11 -4.73
CA VAL A 183 -18.80 -10.34 -6.10
C VAL A 183 -17.90 -11.29 -6.88
N ALA A 184 -16.58 -11.21 -6.67
CA ALA A 184 -15.64 -12.12 -7.33
C ALA A 184 -15.73 -13.56 -6.77
N MET A 185 -16.13 -13.74 -5.51
CA MET A 185 -16.30 -15.05 -4.87
C MET A 185 -17.63 -15.70 -5.27
N ASP A 186 -18.74 -14.96 -5.10
CA ASP A 186 -20.08 -15.41 -5.44
C ASP A 186 -20.93 -14.18 -5.85
N PRO A 187 -21.16 -13.96 -7.15
CA PRO A 187 -21.86 -12.77 -7.61
C PRO A 187 -23.34 -12.75 -7.19
N ALA A 188 -24.01 -13.92 -7.17
CA ALA A 188 -25.43 -14.01 -6.85
C ALA A 188 -25.68 -13.71 -5.36
N LYS A 189 -24.92 -14.37 -4.48
CA LYS A 189 -24.99 -14.12 -3.04
C LYS A 189 -24.54 -12.70 -2.68
N ALA A 190 -23.54 -12.16 -3.39
CA ALA A 190 -23.04 -10.82 -3.11
C ALA A 190 -24.05 -9.73 -3.44
N MET A 191 -24.73 -9.82 -4.59
CA MET A 191 -25.73 -8.82 -4.99
C MET A 191 -26.92 -8.75 -4.02
N GLN A 192 -27.33 -9.89 -3.44
CA GLN A 192 -28.37 -9.93 -2.40
C GLN A 192 -28.00 -9.14 -1.14
N LEU A 193 -26.71 -9.08 -0.78
CA LEU A 193 -26.24 -8.32 0.38
C LEU A 193 -25.89 -6.87 0.04
N ILE A 194 -25.31 -6.65 -1.15
CA ILE A 194 -24.77 -5.35 -1.54
C ILE A 194 -25.88 -4.35 -1.85
N LEU A 195 -26.91 -4.75 -2.60
CA LEU A 195 -27.97 -3.84 -3.04
C LEU A 195 -28.77 -3.22 -1.88
N PRO A 196 -29.26 -3.97 -0.88
CA PRO A 196 -29.95 -3.34 0.26
C PRO A 196 -28.99 -2.44 1.07
N ALA A 197 -27.75 -2.87 1.28
CA ALA A 197 -26.74 -2.07 2.00
C ALA A 197 -26.34 -0.79 1.25
N ALA A 198 -26.47 -0.78 -0.09
CA ALA A 198 -26.18 0.39 -0.91
C ALA A 198 -27.27 1.46 -0.81
N VAL A 199 -28.53 1.07 -0.63
CA VAL A 199 -29.66 2.01 -0.44
C VAL A 199 -29.51 2.79 0.86
N GLU A 200 -29.04 2.14 1.92
CA GLU A 200 -28.84 2.77 3.23
C GLU A 200 -27.61 3.69 3.31
N ARG A 201 -26.70 3.65 2.31
CA ARG A 201 -25.42 4.38 2.35
C ARG A 201 -25.32 5.47 1.28
N PRO A 202 -25.43 6.76 1.63
CA PRO A 202 -25.32 7.86 0.67
C PRO A 202 -23.89 8.01 0.09
N ASP A 203 -22.87 7.46 0.76
CA ASP A 203 -21.46 7.53 0.33
C ASP A 203 -21.16 6.71 -0.93
N TRP A 204 -22.07 5.82 -1.34
CA TRP A 204 -21.88 4.92 -2.46
C TRP A 204 -22.37 5.58 -3.75
N ALA A 205 -21.44 6.21 -4.47
CA ALA A 205 -21.75 6.87 -5.73
C ALA A 205 -22.31 5.87 -6.77
N LEU A 206 -23.43 6.22 -7.41
CA LEU A 206 -24.14 5.43 -8.42
C LEU A 206 -23.22 4.77 -9.48
N PRO A 207 -22.20 5.47 -10.04
CA PRO A 207 -21.33 4.87 -11.05
C PRO A 207 -20.53 3.66 -10.54
N ARG A 208 -20.21 3.61 -9.23
CA ARG A 208 -19.47 2.50 -8.61
C ARG A 208 -20.36 1.29 -8.33
N LEU A 209 -21.65 1.52 -8.13
CA LEU A 209 -22.65 0.45 -8.04
C LEU A 209 -22.90 -0.17 -9.40
N VAL A 210 -23.03 0.65 -10.44
CA VAL A 210 -23.18 0.16 -11.82
C VAL A 210 -22.00 -0.72 -12.22
N SER A 211 -20.76 -0.33 -11.90
CA SER A 211 -19.60 -1.18 -12.20
C SER A 211 -19.56 -2.49 -11.41
N LEU A 212 -20.06 -2.50 -10.16
CA LEU A 212 -20.24 -3.72 -9.38
C LEU A 212 -21.29 -4.66 -10.00
N CYS A 213 -22.42 -4.11 -10.44
CA CYS A 213 -23.46 -4.88 -11.11
C CYS A 213 -22.96 -5.46 -12.44
N GLN A 214 -22.23 -4.68 -13.24
CA GLN A 214 -21.59 -5.16 -14.47
C GLN A 214 -20.58 -6.28 -14.19
N GLN A 215 -19.81 -6.17 -13.11
CA GLN A 215 -18.85 -7.20 -12.71
C GLN A 215 -19.55 -8.50 -12.24
N ALA A 216 -20.72 -8.41 -11.60
CA ALA A 216 -21.49 -9.58 -11.16
C ALA A 216 -22.18 -10.33 -12.31
N GLY A 217 -22.43 -9.64 -13.43
CA GLY A 217 -23.15 -10.19 -14.57
C GLY A 217 -24.67 -10.10 -14.42
N GLU A 218 -25.37 -10.02 -15.55
CA GLU A 218 -26.81 -9.69 -15.59
C GLU A 218 -27.67 -10.66 -14.77
N GLN A 219 -27.41 -11.97 -14.88
CA GLN A 219 -28.18 -13.02 -14.19
C GLN A 219 -28.09 -12.96 -12.66
N ALA A 220 -26.97 -12.50 -12.11
CA ALA A 220 -26.77 -12.37 -10.67
C ALA A 220 -27.45 -11.12 -10.09
N VAL A 221 -27.76 -10.15 -10.94
CA VAL A 221 -28.22 -8.81 -10.56
C VAL A 221 -29.74 -8.65 -10.70
N THR A 222 -30.38 -9.38 -11.62
CA THR A 222 -31.82 -9.21 -11.94
C THR A 222 -32.74 -9.42 -10.73
N THR A 223 -32.64 -10.57 -10.04
CA THR A 223 -33.54 -10.89 -8.92
C THR A 223 -33.35 -9.94 -7.73
N PRO A 224 -32.11 -9.65 -7.30
CA PRO A 224 -31.88 -8.71 -6.21
C PRO A 224 -32.31 -7.27 -6.53
N LEU A 225 -32.13 -6.79 -7.77
CA LEU A 225 -32.62 -5.48 -8.19
C LEU A 225 -34.14 -5.40 -8.19
N LEU A 226 -34.83 -6.43 -8.68
CA LEU A 226 -36.29 -6.47 -8.67
C LEU A 226 -36.85 -6.40 -7.25
N ILE A 227 -36.22 -7.09 -6.29
CA ILE A 227 -36.61 -7.02 -4.88
C ILE A 227 -36.46 -5.60 -4.35
N VAL A 228 -35.29 -4.96 -4.53
CA VAL A 228 -35.05 -3.59 -4.06
C VAL A 228 -35.99 -2.56 -4.71
N LEU A 229 -36.22 -2.69 -6.02
CA LEU A 229 -37.16 -1.82 -6.76
C LEU A 229 -38.62 -2.04 -6.35
N SER A 230 -38.97 -3.25 -5.89
CA SER A 230 -40.31 -3.58 -5.37
C SER A 230 -40.51 -3.14 -3.93
N SER A 231 -39.45 -3.09 -3.12
CA SER A 231 -39.48 -2.71 -1.71
C SER A 231 -39.27 -1.22 -1.46
N SER A 232 -38.81 -0.45 -2.45
CA SER A 232 -38.63 1.01 -2.33
C SER A 232 -39.97 1.74 -2.48
N PRO A 233 -40.49 2.40 -1.42
CA PRO A 233 -41.67 3.24 -1.52
C PRO A 233 -41.24 4.62 -2.04
N ASP A 234 -40.93 4.75 -3.33
CA ASP A 234 -40.71 6.07 -3.94
C ASP A 234 -41.96 6.49 -4.76
N PRO A 235 -42.64 7.60 -4.39
CA PRO A 235 -43.86 8.13 -5.04
C PRO A 235 -43.66 8.66 -6.47
N ARG A 236 -42.49 8.46 -7.10
CA ARG A 236 -42.20 8.90 -8.48
C ARG A 236 -42.79 8.01 -9.58
N ARG A 237 -43.58 6.99 -9.24
CA ARG A 237 -44.31 6.16 -10.21
C ARG A 237 -45.55 6.83 -10.83
N GLU A 238 -45.97 8.01 -10.37
CA GLU A 238 -47.13 8.72 -10.93
C GLU A 238 -46.85 9.56 -12.19
N ARG A 239 -45.64 9.49 -12.77
CA ARG A 239 -45.37 10.18 -14.04
C ARG A 239 -44.62 9.28 -15.02
N LEU A 240 -45.33 8.24 -15.47
CA LEU A 240 -45.18 7.68 -16.81
C LEU A 240 -46.55 7.71 -17.48
#